data_AF-A0A4S3LEL7-F1
#
_entry.id   AF-A0A4S3LEL7-F1
#
_cell.length_a   1.000
_cell.length_b   1.000
_cell.length_c   1.000
_cell.angle_alpha   90.00
_cell.angle_beta   90.00
_cell.angle_gamma   90.00
#
_symmetry.space_group_name_H-M   'P 1'
#
loop_
_entity.id
_entity.type
_entity.pdbx_description
1 polymer ?
#
loop_
_entity_poly.entity_id
_entity_poly.type
_entity_poly.pdbx_seq_one_letter_code
_entity_poly.pdbx_strand_id
1 'polypeptide(L)'
;METTFTRAFIKNFLGQSPGWYKITILVFLIVNPLVFFLVSPFLAGWLLVVEFIFTLGMALKCYPLQPGGLLAIEAVMIGMTSAERIREEISANLEVILLLIFMVAGIYFMKQLLLYVFTKLLLN
;
A
#
# COMPACT_ATOMS: atom_id res chain seq x y z
N MET A 1 28.04 -7.47 -21.54
CA MET A 1 26.63 -7.84 -21.28
C MET A 1 25.78 -6.66 -21.70
N GLU A 2 25.09 -6.76 -22.84
CA GLU A 2 24.14 -5.73 -23.26
C GLU A 2 22.97 -5.71 -22.28
N THR A 3 22.99 -4.76 -21.35
CA THR A 3 21.82 -4.46 -20.54
C THR A 3 20.81 -3.75 -21.43
N THR A 4 19.95 -4.53 -22.09
CA THR A 4 18.74 -4.00 -22.74
C THR A 4 18.04 -3.04 -21.78
N PHE A 5 17.75 -1.82 -22.23
CA PHE A 5 17.11 -0.76 -21.42
C PHE A 5 15.88 -1.26 -20.64
N THR A 6 15.11 -2.19 -21.22
CA THR A 6 13.99 -2.89 -20.58
C THR A 6 14.36 -3.62 -19.29
N ARG A 7 15.50 -4.33 -19.26
CA ARG A 7 15.96 -5.04 -18.06
C ARG A 7 16.41 -4.07 -16.96
N ALA A 8 17.02 -2.95 -17.35
CA ALA A 8 17.41 -1.90 -16.40
C ALA A 8 16.18 -1.21 -15.78
N PHE A 9 15.12 -0.98 -16.57
CA PHE A 9 13.88 -0.40 -16.07
C PHE A 9 13.17 -1.33 -15.08
N ILE A 10 13.00 -2.62 -15.42
CA ILE A 10 12.40 -3.62 -14.53
C ILE A 10 13.21 -3.80 -13.24
N LYS A 11 14.55 -3.71 -13.31
CA LYS A 11 15.40 -3.81 -12.12
C LYS A 11 15.20 -2.64 -11.15
N ASN A 12 14.92 -1.44 -11.66
CA ASN A 12 14.69 -0.24 -10.85
C ASN A 12 13.22 -0.01 -10.46
N PHE A 13 12.27 -0.56 -11.22
CA PHE A 13 10.84 -0.48 -10.93
C PHE A 13 10.51 -1.12 -9.58
N LEU A 14 9.76 -0.45 -8.69
CA LEU A 14 9.38 -0.95 -7.35
C LEU A 14 10.56 -1.34 -6.41
N GLY A 15 11.74 -0.75 -6.60
CA GLY A 15 12.87 -0.88 -5.66
C GLY A 15 13.39 -2.31 -5.45
N GLN A 16 13.73 -2.66 -4.21
CA GLN A 16 14.30 -3.95 -3.79
C GLN A 16 13.26 -5.09 -3.70
N SER A 17 12.16 -5.02 -4.45
CA SER A 17 11.18 -6.11 -4.48
C SER A 17 11.66 -7.28 -5.36
N PRO A 18 11.27 -8.53 -5.04
CA PRO A 18 11.59 -9.70 -5.85
C PRO A 18 11.12 -9.56 -7.30
N GLY A 19 11.91 -10.06 -8.26
CA GLY A 19 11.59 -9.94 -9.69
C GLY A 19 10.24 -10.55 -10.08
N TRP A 20 9.87 -11.70 -9.50
CA TRP A 20 8.58 -12.35 -9.75
C TRP A 20 7.41 -11.44 -9.34
N TYR A 21 7.55 -10.73 -8.21
CA TYR A 21 6.51 -9.84 -7.70
C TYR A 21 6.31 -8.63 -8.61
N LYS A 22 7.39 -8.03 -9.12
CA LYS A 22 7.31 -6.94 -10.11
C LYS A 22 6.55 -7.36 -11.36
N ILE A 23 6.79 -8.58 -11.84
CA ILE A 23 6.10 -9.15 -13.00
C ILE A 23 4.62 -9.38 -12.66
N THR A 24 4.31 -9.93 -11.47
CA THR A 24 2.92 -10.12 -11.02
C THR A 24 2.15 -8.80 -11.00
N ILE A 25 2.72 -7.73 -10.44
CA ILE A 25 2.08 -6.40 -10.44
C ILE A 25 1.88 -5.88 -11.86
N LEU A 26 2.85 -6.07 -12.76
CA LEU A 26 2.70 -5.66 -14.15
C LEU A 26 1.55 -6.42 -14.85
N VAL A 27 1.36 -7.71 -14.54
CA VAL A 27 0.24 -8.50 -15.05
C VAL A 27 -1.08 -7.97 -14.50
N PHE A 28 -1.17 -7.65 -13.20
CA PHE A 28 -2.38 -7.08 -12.60
C PHE A 28 -2.81 -5.77 -13.28
N LEU A 29 -1.86 -4.87 -13.55
CA LEU A 29 -2.11 -3.62 -14.29
C LEU A 29 -2.62 -3.82 -15.74
N ILE A 30 -2.39 -4.99 -16.32
CA ILE A 30 -2.90 -5.29 -17.67
C ILE A 30 -4.28 -5.95 -17.56
N VAL A 31 -4.46 -6.83 -16.58
CA VAL A 31 -5.69 -7.59 -16.37
C VAL A 31 -6.83 -6.70 -15.86
N ASN A 32 -6.56 -5.75 -14.97
CA ASN A 32 -7.57 -4.88 -14.38
C ASN A 32 -8.41 -4.10 -15.42
N PRO A 33 -7.83 -3.36 -16.37
CA PRO A 33 -8.60 -2.69 -17.43
C PRO A 33 -9.36 -3.68 -18.30
N LEU A 34 -8.76 -4.83 -18.63
CA LEU A 34 -9.41 -5.85 -19.46
C LEU A 34 -10.67 -6.39 -18.79
N VAL A 35 -10.60 -6.72 -17.49
CA VAL A 35 -11.75 -7.23 -16.73
C VAL A 35 -12.81 -6.15 -16.55
N PHE A 36 -12.40 -4.89 -16.32
CA PHE A 36 -13.32 -3.78 -16.16
C PHE A 36 -14.13 -3.49 -17.43
N PHE A 37 -13.47 -3.42 -18.59
CA PHE A 37 -14.14 -3.08 -19.85
C PHE A 37 -14.82 -4.26 -20.55
N LEU A 38 -14.31 -5.50 -20.40
CA LEU A 38 -14.80 -6.66 -21.17
C LEU A 38 -15.70 -7.61 -20.36
N VAL A 39 -15.61 -7.61 -19.02
CA VAL A 39 -16.33 -8.59 -18.18
C VAL A 39 -17.40 -7.91 -17.33
N SER A 40 -17.00 -7.17 -16.29
CA SER A 40 -17.91 -6.31 -15.52
C SER A 40 -17.14 -5.42 -14.53
N PRO A 41 -17.64 -4.20 -14.25
CA PRO A 41 -17.10 -3.34 -13.21
C PRO A 41 -17.13 -3.98 -11.81
N PHE A 42 -18.15 -4.79 -11.51
CA PHE A 42 -18.29 -5.43 -10.19
C PHE A 42 -17.21 -6.49 -9.95
N LEU A 43 -16.93 -7.36 -10.93
CA LEU A 43 -15.85 -8.34 -10.80
C LEU A 43 -14.48 -7.66 -10.75
N ALA A 44 -14.27 -6.60 -11.54
CA ALA A 44 -13.03 -5.83 -11.50
C ALA A 44 -12.78 -5.23 -10.11
N GLY A 45 -13.82 -4.73 -9.43
CA GLY A 45 -13.72 -4.24 -8.05
C GLY A 45 -13.25 -5.33 -7.08
N TRP A 46 -13.85 -6.51 -7.13
CA TRP A 46 -13.44 -7.64 -6.29
C TRP A 46 -12.03 -8.16 -6.61
N LEU A 47 -11.66 -8.19 -7.88
CA LEU A 47 -10.31 -8.53 -8.31
C LEU A 47 -9.30 -7.57 -7.69
N LEU A 48 -9.54 -6.26 -7.79
CA LEU A 48 -8.67 -5.22 -7.26
C LEU A 48 -8.52 -5.31 -5.72
N VAL A 49 -9.59 -5.70 -5.00
CA VAL A 49 -9.51 -5.97 -3.55
C VAL A 49 -8.57 -7.14 -3.25
N VAL A 50 -8.68 -8.25 -4.00
CA VAL A 50 -7.81 -9.43 -3.84
C VAL A 50 -6.35 -9.08 -4.13
N GLU A 51 -6.10 -8.34 -5.21
CA GLU A 51 -4.77 -7.86 -5.57
C GLU A 51 -4.19 -6.93 -4.50
N PHE A 52 -5.01 -6.04 -3.95
CA PHE A 52 -4.59 -5.16 -2.87
C PHE A 52 -4.17 -5.93 -1.62
N ILE A 53 -4.95 -6.94 -1.20
CA ILE A 53 -4.60 -7.83 -0.08
C ILE A 53 -3.27 -8.57 -0.35
N PHE A 54 -3.08 -9.05 -1.57
CA PHE A 54 -1.82 -9.66 -1.98
C PHE A 54 -0.64 -8.69 -1.86
N THR A 55 -0.80 -7.42 -2.26
CA THR A 55 0.25 -6.40 -2.09
C THR A 55 0.54 -6.09 -0.62
N LEU A 56 -0.49 -6.07 0.26
CA LEU A 56 -0.32 -5.91 1.71
C LEU A 56 0.51 -7.03 2.32
N GLY A 57 0.22 -8.29 1.95
CA GLY A 57 1.00 -9.44 2.42
C GLY A 57 2.48 -9.36 2.04
N MET A 58 2.77 -8.87 0.83
CA MET A 58 4.15 -8.68 0.36
C MET A 58 4.85 -7.45 0.96
N ALA A 59 4.10 -6.41 1.34
CA ALA A 59 4.66 -5.23 2.00
C ALA A 59 5.25 -5.52 3.39
N LEU A 60 4.83 -6.62 4.04
CA LEU A 60 5.48 -7.09 5.27
C LEU A 60 6.94 -7.53 5.05
N LYS A 61 7.30 -7.91 3.81
CA LYS A 61 8.67 -8.30 3.43
C LYS A 61 9.40 -7.21 2.64
N CYS A 62 8.67 -6.42 1.86
CA CYS A 62 9.21 -5.48 0.89
C CYS A 62 8.69 -4.06 1.11
N TYR A 63 8.62 -3.63 2.37
CA TYR A 63 8.24 -2.26 2.70
C TYR A 63 9.16 -1.29 1.95
N PRO A 64 8.64 -0.28 1.24
CA PRO A 64 7.28 0.29 1.30
C PRO A 64 6.25 -0.26 0.26
N LEU A 65 4.95 -0.09 0.57
CA LEU A 65 3.78 -0.48 -0.25
C LEU A 65 3.57 0.44 -1.47
N GLN A 66 4.58 0.60 -2.33
CA GLN A 66 4.44 1.31 -3.62
C GLN A 66 3.45 0.65 -4.62
N PRO A 67 3.38 -0.68 -4.77
CA PRO A 67 2.55 -1.29 -5.81
C PRO A 67 1.05 -1.23 -5.52
N GLY A 68 0.63 -1.28 -4.25
CA GLY A 68 -0.77 -1.08 -3.89
C GLY A 68 -1.27 0.32 -4.25
N GLY A 69 -0.42 1.34 -4.11
CA GLY A 69 -0.72 2.69 -4.59
C GLY A 69 -0.81 2.78 -6.12
N LEU A 70 -0.01 1.99 -6.84
CA LEU A 70 -0.07 1.92 -8.30
C LEU A 70 -1.40 1.36 -8.80
N LEU A 71 -1.90 0.28 -8.17
CA LEU A 71 -3.23 -0.28 -8.43
C LEU A 71 -4.35 0.74 -8.13
N ALA A 72 -4.20 1.52 -7.05
CA ALA A 72 -5.17 2.56 -6.72
C ALA A 72 -5.21 3.68 -7.77
N ILE A 73 -4.06 4.14 -8.26
CA ILE A 73 -3.99 5.14 -9.33
C ILE A 73 -4.61 4.60 -10.61
N GLU A 74 -4.32 3.35 -10.95
CA GLU A 74 -4.95 2.68 -12.09
C GLU A 74 -6.48 2.67 -11.96
N ALA A 75 -7.03 2.31 -10.80
CA ALA A 75 -8.48 2.30 -10.57
C ALA A 75 -9.12 3.67 -10.83
N VAL A 76 -8.42 4.76 -10.48
CA VAL A 76 -8.86 6.13 -10.80
C VAL A 76 -8.78 6.39 -12.31
N MET A 77 -7.67 6.02 -12.96
CA MET A 77 -7.48 6.26 -14.39
C MET A 77 -8.47 5.49 -15.27
N ILE A 78 -8.82 4.25 -14.89
CA ILE A 78 -9.80 3.41 -15.58
C ILE A 78 -11.24 3.93 -15.36
N GLY A 79 -11.47 4.72 -14.32
CA GLY A 79 -12.79 5.27 -13.97
C GLY A 79 -13.60 4.39 -13.02
N MET A 80 -12.95 3.50 -12.25
CA MET A 80 -13.61 2.75 -11.18
C MET A 80 -14.02 3.65 -10.00
N THR A 81 -13.30 4.75 -9.81
CA THR A 81 -13.59 5.79 -8.80
C THR A 81 -13.01 7.13 -9.26
N SER A 82 -13.39 8.23 -8.62
CA SER A 82 -12.84 9.57 -8.90
C SER A 82 -11.92 10.04 -7.78
N ALA A 83 -10.99 10.94 -8.10
CA ALA A 83 -10.08 11.54 -7.13
C ALA A 83 -10.85 12.32 -6.04
N GLU A 84 -11.94 12.99 -6.43
CA GLU A 84 -12.85 13.71 -5.57
C GLU A 84 -13.53 12.77 -4.58
N ARG A 85 -14.03 11.62 -5.05
CA ARG A 85 -14.65 10.64 -4.16
C ARG A 85 -13.64 10.06 -3.18
N ILE A 86 -12.44 9.75 -3.64
CA ILE A 86 -11.35 9.31 -2.75
C ILE A 86 -11.05 10.36 -1.70
N ARG A 87 -10.96 11.64 -2.07
CA ARG A 87 -10.71 12.75 -1.15
C ARG A 87 -11.81 12.87 -0.10
N GLU A 88 -13.08 12.76 -0.49
CA GLU A 88 -14.22 12.79 0.45
C GLU A 88 -14.13 11.65 1.46
N GLU A 89 -13.91 10.42 0.99
CA GLU A 89 -13.78 9.23 1.85
C GLU A 89 -12.59 9.35 2.80
N ILE A 90 -11.43 9.82 2.31
CA ILE A 90 -10.25 10.06 3.15
C ILE A 90 -10.57 11.13 4.19
N SER A 91 -11.20 12.24 3.82
CA SER A 91 -11.54 13.32 4.74
C SER A 91 -12.50 12.86 5.84
N ALA A 92 -13.47 12.02 5.51
CA ALA A 92 -14.44 11.48 6.46
C ALA A 92 -13.79 10.50 7.47
N ASN A 93 -12.75 9.78 7.05
CA ASN A 93 -12.06 8.79 7.87
C ASN A 93 -10.74 9.30 8.47
N LEU A 94 -10.32 10.52 8.12
CA LEU A 94 -9.04 11.10 8.55
C LEU A 94 -8.97 11.23 10.07
N GLU A 95 -10.08 11.60 10.71
CA GLU A 95 -10.17 11.71 12.17
C GLU A 95 -9.83 10.37 12.84
N VAL A 96 -10.40 9.27 12.37
CA VAL A 96 -10.15 7.93 12.91
C VAL A 96 -8.69 7.52 12.67
N ILE A 97 -8.15 7.78 11.47
CA ILE A 97 -6.75 7.48 11.15
C ILE A 97 -5.81 8.27 12.07
N LEU A 98 -6.06 9.57 12.26
CA LEU A 98 -5.27 10.42 13.15
C LEU A 98 -5.37 9.97 14.61
N LEU A 99 -6.56 9.58 15.07
CA LEU A 99 -6.77 9.03 16.41
C LEU A 99 -5.97 7.73 16.61
N LEU A 100 -5.95 6.83 15.62
CA LEU A 100 -5.16 5.59 15.68
C LEU A 100 -3.65 5.87 15.72
N ILE A 101 -3.15 6.80 14.90
CA ILE A 101 -1.74 7.22 14.91
C ILE A 101 -1.39 7.85 16.27
N PHE A 102 -2.24 8.75 16.77
CA PHE A 102 -2.05 9.39 18.07
C PHE A 102 -2.06 8.36 19.21
N MET A 103 -2.97 7.39 19.18
CA MET A 103 -3.05 6.33 20.18
C MET A 103 -1.76 5.48 20.21
N VAL A 104 -1.26 5.05 19.05
CA VAL A 104 -0.01 4.27 18.96
C VAL A 104 1.19 5.08 19.45
N ALA A 105 1.29 6.35 19.02
CA ALA A 105 2.34 7.26 19.48
C ALA A 105 2.25 7.52 21.00
N GLY A 106 1.04 7.69 21.52
CA GLY A 106 0.76 7.94 22.93
C GLY A 106 1.14 6.76 23.83
N ILE A 107 0.76 5.54 23.48
CA ILE A 107 1.16 4.34 24.24
C ILE A 107 2.68 4.17 24.20
N TYR A 108 3.32 4.39 23.05
CA TYR A 108 4.77 4.27 22.94
C TYR A 108 5.50 5.28 23.82
N PHE A 109 5.03 6.54 23.85
CA PHE A 109 5.54 7.58 24.73
C PHE A 109 5.35 7.23 26.21
N MET A 110 4.12 6.87 26.61
CA MET A 110 3.78 6.55 27.99
C MET A 110 4.60 5.36 28.51
N LYS A 111 4.77 4.31 27.70
CA LYS A 111 5.60 3.14 28.05
C LYS A 111 7.04 3.53 28.37
N GLN A 112 7.66 4.35 27.53
CA GLN A 112 9.05 4.78 27.71
C GLN A 112 9.21 5.67 28.95
N LEU A 113 8.27 6.60 29.16
CA LEU A 113 8.25 7.46 30.34
C LEU A 113 8.10 6.66 31.65
N LEU A 114 7.11 5.74 31.69
CA LEU A 114 6.88 4.87 32.85
C LEU A 114 8.12 4.01 33.15
N LEU A 115 8.73 3.41 32.14
CA LEU A 115 9.95 2.61 32.31
C LEU A 115 11.09 3.45 32.88
N TYR A 116 11.29 4.67 32.38
CA TYR A 116 12.30 5.60 32.88
C TYR A 116 12.07 5.95 34.36
N VAL A 117 10.83 6.34 34.71
CA VAL A 117 10.46 6.69 36.10
C VAL A 117 10.66 5.50 37.04
N PHE A 118 10.17 4.30 36.68
CA PHE A 118 10.34 3.12 37.51
C PHE A 118 11.81 2.72 37.68
N THR A 119 12.60 2.80 36.61
CA THR A 119 14.05 2.49 36.68
C THR A 119 14.77 3.47 37.63
N LYS A 120 14.43 4.76 37.57
CA LYS A 120 14.96 5.77 38.47
C LYS A 120 14.52 5.56 39.92
N LEU A 121 13.29 5.13 40.16
CA LEU A 121 12.74 4.92 41.50
C LEU A 121 13.33 3.67 42.17
N LEU A 122 13.69 2.63 41.39
CA LEU A 122 14.28 1.38 41.90
C LEU A 122 15.80 1.43 42.10
N LEU A 123 16.53 2.23 41.31
CA LEU A 123 17.99 2.33 41.34
C LEU A 123 18.52 3.55 42.09
N ASN A 124 17.62 4.40 42.60
CA ASN A 124 17.94 5.51 43.50
C ASN A 124 17.48 5.15 44.91
#